data_AF-A0AAE4H4X2-F1
#
_entry.id   AF-A0AAE4H4X2-F1
#
_cell.length_a   1.000
_cell.length_b   1.000
_cell.length_c   1.000
_cell.angle_alpha   90.00
_cell.angle_beta   90.00
_cell.angle_gamma   90.00
#
_symmetry.space_group_name_H-M   'P 1'
#
loop_
_entity.id
_entity.type
_entity.pdbx_description
1 polymer ?
#
loop_
_entity_poly.entity_id
_entity_poly.type
_entity_poly.pdbx_seq_one_letter_code
_entity_poly.pdbx_strand_id
1 'polypeptide(L)'
;MSQPSKTVYQYDLAGLYQGETQADESPLEPGVYLMPARTTEAAPPEEWPADRWPRWNGGEWQLVNRPRPPAPEPEPDDPALKLRRFLEVNPDVAEMVGVK
;
A
#
# COMPACT_ATOMS: atom_id res chain seq x y z
N MET A 1 14.59 -26.25 24.65
CA MET A 1 13.31 -26.85 24.23
C MET A 1 12.67 -25.84 23.31
N SER A 2 12.26 -26.21 22.09
CA SER A 2 11.53 -25.28 21.21
C SER A 2 10.12 -25.17 21.78
N GLN A 3 9.73 -23.99 22.27
CA GLN A 3 8.35 -23.75 22.66
C GLN A 3 7.46 -23.93 21.42
N PRO A 4 6.30 -24.60 21.53
CA PRO A 4 5.37 -24.70 20.43
C PRO A 4 4.79 -23.31 20.12
N SER A 5 4.63 -23.02 18.83
CA SER A 5 4.12 -21.76 18.32
C SER A 5 3.04 -21.98 17.27
N LYS A 6 2.20 -20.97 17.09
CA LYS A 6 1.11 -20.94 16.13
C LYS A 6 1.25 -19.74 15.21
N THR A 7 1.08 -19.95 13.91
CA THR A 7 1.03 -18.85 12.93
C THR A 7 -0.23 -18.01 13.15
N VAL A 8 -0.04 -16.70 13.24
CA VAL A 8 -1.09 -15.69 13.37
C VAL A 8 -0.81 -14.53 12.42
N TYR A 9 -1.84 -13.75 12.10
CA TYR A 9 -1.79 -12.74 11.06
C TYR A 9 -1.78 -11.34 11.66
N GLN A 10 -0.72 -10.60 11.37
CA GLN A 10 -0.46 -9.27 11.93
C GLN A 10 -1.13 -8.19 11.09
N TYR A 11 -1.70 -7.18 11.76
CA TYR A 11 -2.17 -5.95 11.15
C TYR A 11 -1.62 -4.70 11.85
N ASP A 12 -1.65 -3.56 11.16
CA ASP A 12 -1.19 -2.27 11.67
C ASP A 12 -2.25 -1.54 12.53
N LEU A 13 -2.01 -0.27 12.90
CA LEU A 13 -3.00 0.53 13.66
C LEU A 13 -4.29 0.81 12.88
N ALA A 14 -4.23 0.85 11.55
CA ALA A 14 -5.39 1.02 10.68
C ALA A 14 -6.11 -0.30 10.40
N GLY A 15 -5.53 -1.44 10.79
CA GLY A 15 -6.02 -2.78 10.51
C GLY A 15 -5.49 -3.38 9.21
N LEU A 16 -4.57 -2.72 8.50
CA LEU A 16 -4.01 -3.24 7.24
C LEU A 16 -3.10 -4.44 7.50
N TYR A 17 -3.23 -5.48 6.69
CA TYR A 17 -2.41 -6.70 6.81
C TYR A 17 -0.92 -6.41 6.60
N GLN A 18 -0.09 -6.94 7.50
CA GLN A 18 1.37 -6.75 7.54
C GLN A 18 2.16 -8.04 7.31
N GLY A 19 1.53 -9.21 7.39
CA GLY A 19 2.20 -10.50 7.25
C GLY A 19 1.85 -11.50 8.34
N GLU A 20 2.52 -12.64 8.28
CA GLU A 20 2.42 -13.70 9.28
C GLU A 20 3.44 -13.48 10.41
N THR A 21 3.07 -13.87 11.62
CA THR A 21 3.93 -13.91 12.79
C THR A 21 3.60 -15.13 13.65
N GLN A 22 4.35 -15.35 14.72
CA GLN A 22 4.18 -16.50 15.61
C GLN A 22 3.62 -16.06 16.96
N ALA A 23 2.61 -16.77 17.44
CA ALA A 23 2.15 -16.72 18.83
C ALA A 23 2.72 -17.91 19.59
N ASP A 24 3.41 -17.65 20.69
CA ASP A 24 4.02 -18.69 21.51
C ASP A 24 2.99 -19.29 22.48
N GLU A 25 3.08 -20.58 22.74
CA GLU A 25 2.26 -21.22 23.79
C GLU A 25 2.65 -20.71 25.19
N SER A 26 1.64 -20.52 26.02
CA SER A 26 1.78 -20.14 27.42
C SER A 26 2.53 -21.23 28.18
N PRO A 27 3.65 -20.91 28.85
CA PRO A 27 4.37 -21.88 29.66
C PRO A 27 3.57 -22.34 30.90
N LEU A 28 2.52 -21.61 31.27
CA LEU A 28 1.67 -21.91 32.43
C LEU A 28 0.43 -22.72 32.06
N GLU A 29 -0.05 -22.59 30.83
CA GLU A 29 -1.33 -23.12 30.38
C GLU A 29 -1.17 -23.78 29.01
N PRO A 30 -0.92 -25.10 28.96
CA PRO A 30 -0.84 -25.83 27.71
C PRO A 30 -2.12 -25.67 26.87
N GLY A 31 -1.97 -25.36 25.59
CA GLY A 31 -3.03 -25.06 24.64
C GLY A 31 -3.42 -23.58 24.53
N VAL A 32 -2.94 -22.71 25.43
CA VAL A 32 -3.20 -21.26 25.37
C VAL A 32 -2.04 -20.57 24.65
N TYR A 33 -2.33 -19.80 23.60
CA TYR A 33 -1.31 -19.06 22.84
C TYR A 33 -1.34 -17.57 23.18
N LEU A 34 -0.17 -16.99 23.39
CA LEU A 34 0.02 -15.59 23.71
C LEU A 34 0.03 -14.77 22.42
N MET A 35 -1.14 -14.22 22.08
CA MET A 35 -1.33 -13.43 20.87
C MET A 35 -0.54 -12.11 20.94
N PRO A 36 0.37 -11.85 19.98
CA PRO A 36 1.04 -10.55 19.89
C PRO A 36 0.03 -9.43 19.63
N ALA A 37 0.43 -8.19 19.94
CA ALA A 37 -0.44 -7.05 19.73
C ALA A 37 -0.87 -6.91 18.26
N ARG A 38 -2.17 -6.70 18.02
CA ARG A 38 -2.75 -6.51 16.68
C ARG A 38 -2.56 -7.71 15.75
N THR A 39 -2.79 -8.90 16.29
CA THR A 39 -2.84 -10.14 15.52
C THR A 39 -4.24 -10.75 15.55
N THR A 40 -4.50 -11.63 14.60
CA THR A 40 -5.71 -12.47 14.55
C THR A 40 -5.33 -13.86 14.07
N GLU A 41 -6.07 -14.87 14.50
CA GLU A 41 -5.90 -16.24 14.02
C GLU A 41 -6.61 -16.47 12.68
N ALA A 42 -7.53 -15.58 12.30
CA ALA A 42 -8.21 -15.64 11.02
C ALA A 42 -7.23 -15.30 9.90
N ALA A 43 -7.07 -16.20 8.93
CA ALA A 43 -6.25 -15.95 7.76
C ALA A 43 -6.86 -14.86 6.87
N PRO A 44 -6.05 -13.95 6.29
CA PRO A 44 -6.52 -13.09 5.21
C PRO A 44 -6.85 -13.93 3.97
N PRO A 45 -7.57 -13.37 2.98
CA PRO A 45 -7.75 -14.01 1.68
C PRO A 45 -6.39 -14.39 1.08
N GLU A 46 -6.25 -15.55 0.42
CA GLU A 46 -4.96 -15.97 -0.15
C GLU A 46 -4.47 -15.06 -1.29
N GLU A 47 -5.42 -14.49 -2.03
CA GLU A 47 -5.17 -13.63 -3.17
C GLU A 47 -6.04 -12.37 -3.13
N TRP A 48 -5.51 -11.25 -3.63
CA TRP A 48 -6.27 -10.02 -3.80
C TRP A 48 -5.70 -9.16 -4.94
N PRO A 49 -6.54 -8.32 -5.58
CA PRO A 49 -6.10 -7.41 -6.64
C PRO A 49 -4.99 -6.44 -6.19
N ALA A 50 -4.16 -6.00 -7.14
CA ALA A 50 -3.04 -5.09 -6.87
C ALA A 50 -3.47 -3.71 -6.33
N ASP A 51 -4.68 -3.26 -6.66
CA ASP A 51 -5.29 -2.03 -6.17
C ASP A 51 -6.04 -2.21 -4.83
N ARG A 52 -6.07 -3.44 -4.31
CA ARG A 52 -6.71 -3.79 -3.04
C ARG A 52 -5.70 -4.24 -2.00
N TRP A 53 -6.13 -4.18 -0.74
CA TRP A 53 -5.37 -4.66 0.41
C TRP A 53 -6.31 -5.19 1.51
N PRO A 54 -6.00 -6.31 2.15
CA PRO A 54 -6.79 -6.81 3.28
C PRO A 54 -6.68 -5.88 4.50
N ARG A 55 -7.82 -5.61 5.12
CA ARG A 55 -7.95 -4.83 6.35
C ARG A 55 -8.82 -5.57 7.35
N TRP A 56 -8.30 -5.78 8.55
CA TRP A 56 -9.04 -6.30 9.69
C TRP A 56 -9.97 -5.24 10.26
N ASN A 57 -11.26 -5.56 10.41
CA ASN A 57 -12.27 -4.66 10.97
C ASN A 57 -12.62 -4.98 12.44
N GLY A 58 -11.97 -5.99 13.05
CA GLY A 58 -12.29 -6.49 14.39
C GLY A 58 -13.00 -7.86 14.38
N GLY A 59 -13.57 -8.30 13.26
CA GLY A 59 -14.22 -9.60 13.12
C GLY A 59 -13.87 -10.37 11.85
N GLU A 60 -13.60 -9.66 10.75
CA GLU A 60 -13.25 -10.28 9.46
C GLU A 60 -12.26 -9.42 8.66
N TRP A 61 -11.67 -10.05 7.65
CA TRP A 61 -10.85 -9.36 6.65
C TRP A 61 -11.71 -8.79 5.54
N GLN A 62 -11.57 -7.49 5.28
CA GLN A 62 -12.22 -6.80 4.18
C GLN A 62 -11.18 -6.22 3.23
N LEU A 63 -11.42 -6.31 1.91
CA LEU A 63 -10.54 -5.71 0.91
C LEU A 63 -10.84 -4.22 0.76
N VAL A 64 -9.89 -3.38 1.14
CA VAL A 64 -9.93 -1.93 0.97
C VAL A 64 -9.04 -1.49 -0.19
N ASN A 65 -9.16 -0.23 -0.61
CA ASN A 65 -8.22 0.32 -1.59
C ASN A 65 -6.81 0.35 -0.99
N ARG A 66 -5.84 -0.16 -1.75
CA ARG A 66 -4.43 -0.08 -1.36
C ARG A 66 -4.03 1.40 -1.35
N PRO A 67 -3.45 1.91 -0.25
CA PRO A 67 -2.87 3.24 -0.24
C PRO A 67 -1.83 3.35 -1.34
N ARG A 68 -2.10 4.17 -2.37
CA ARG A 68 -1.13 4.46 -3.40
C ARG A 68 -0.25 5.59 -2.89
N PRO A 69 1.09 5.47 -2.89
CA PRO A 69 1.91 6.65 -2.75
C PRO A 69 1.50 7.67 -3.84
N PRO A 70 1.59 8.98 -3.56
CA PRO A 70 1.31 9.98 -4.59
C PRO A 70 2.13 9.63 -5.84
N ALA A 71 1.50 9.77 -7.00
CA ALA A 71 2.26 9.68 -8.25
C ALA A 71 3.44 10.64 -8.16
N PRO A 72 4.62 10.29 -8.71
CA PRO A 72 5.70 11.26 -8.82
C PRO A 72 5.11 12.53 -9.43
N GLU A 73 5.42 13.68 -8.81
CA GLU A 73 5.08 14.95 -9.45
C GLU A 73 5.64 14.90 -10.87
N PRO A 74 4.86 15.32 -11.88
CA PRO A 74 5.41 15.41 -13.22
C PRO A 74 6.68 16.23 -13.13
N GLU A 75 7.79 15.70 -13.67
CA GLU A 75 9.00 16.50 -13.81
C GLU A 75 8.58 17.82 -14.47
N PRO A 76 9.08 18.97 -13.98
CA PRO A 76 8.73 20.24 -14.59
C PRO A 76 9.09 20.15 -16.07
N ASP A 77 8.06 20.12 -16.93
CA ASP A 77 8.26 20.24 -18.37
C ASP A 77 9.15 21.47 -18.57
N ASP A 78 10.31 21.33 -19.20
CA ASP A 78 11.16 22.47 -19.56
C ASP A 78 10.26 23.52 -20.24
N PRO A 79 9.99 24.67 -19.59
CA PRO A 79 9.04 25.65 -20.10
C PRO A 79 9.44 26.14 -21.50
N ALA A 80 10.75 26.16 -21.78
CA ALA A 80 11.27 26.53 -23.09
C ALA A 80 10.92 25.47 -24.16
N LEU A 81 11.03 24.18 -23.84
CA LEU A 81 10.63 23.10 -24.75
C LEU A 81 9.12 23.11 -25.01
N LYS A 82 8.32 23.34 -23.97
CA LYS A 82 6.86 23.45 -24.08
C LYS A 82 6.45 24.63 -24.96
N LEU A 83 7.07 25.79 -24.75
CA LEU A 83 6.85 26.97 -25.58
C LEU A 83 7.29 26.71 -27.03
N ARG A 84 8.45 26.10 -27.25
CA ARG A 84 8.95 25.79 -28.60
C ARG A 84 7.97 24.90 -29.37
N ARG A 85 7.52 23.79 -28.77
CA ARG A 85 6.53 22.89 -29.38
C ARG A 85 5.21 23.62 -29.69
N PHE A 86 4.78 24.47 -28.78
CA PHE A 86 3.55 25.25 -28.97
C PHE A 86 3.69 26.20 -30.18
N LEU A 87 4.81 26.91 -30.31
CA LEU A 87 5.05 27.81 -31.44
C LEU A 87 5.22 27.04 -32.77
N GLU A 88 5.85 25.86 -32.75
CA GLU A 88 5.97 24.98 -33.93
C GLU A 88 4.59 24.55 -34.47
N VAL A 89 3.61 24.31 -33.59
CA VAL A 89 2.24 23.90 -33.96
C VAL A 89 1.35 25.11 -34.31
N ASN A 90 1.72 26.32 -33.89
CA ASN A 90 0.93 27.54 -34.07
C ASN A 90 1.79 28.64 -34.73
N PRO A 91 2.01 28.57 -36.06
CA PRO A 91 2.90 29.49 -36.77
C PRO A 91 2.38 30.94 -36.79
N ASP A 92 1.06 31.13 -36.76
CA ASP A 92 0.42 32.43 -36.62
C ASP A 92 0.74 33.08 -35.27
N VAL A 93 0.77 32.28 -34.20
CA VAL A 93 1.18 32.75 -32.87
C VAL A 93 2.67 33.05 -32.84
N ALA A 94 3.51 32.22 -33.48
CA ALA A 94 4.95 32.48 -33.62
C ALA A 94 5.24 33.81 -34.35
N GLU A 95 4.50 34.08 -35.43
CA GLU A 95 4.57 35.35 -36.16
C GLU A 95 4.13 36.53 -35.28
N MET A 96 3.03 36.38 -34.52
CA MET A 96 2.52 37.41 -33.62
C MET A 96 3.53 37.81 -32.54
N VAL A 97 4.32 36.84 -32.03
CA VAL A 97 5.34 37.10 -30.99
C VAL A 97 6.74 37.38 -31.56
N GLY A 98 6.89 37.44 -32.88
CA GLY A 98 8.15 37.79 -33.56
C GLY A 98 9.24 36.72 -33.50
N VAL A 99 8.87 35.46 -33.28
CA VAL A 99 9.78 34.31 -33.27
C VAL A 99 9.78 33.70 -34.67
N LYS A 100 10.89 33.84 -35.42
CA LYS A 100 11.11 33.25 -36.75
C LYS A 100 11.82 31.92 -36.67
#